data_AF-A0A174L3I9-F1
#
_entry.id   AF-A0A174L3I9-F1
#
_cell.length_a   1.000
_cell.length_b   1.000
_cell.length_c   1.000
_cell.angle_alpha   90.00
_cell.angle_beta   90.00
_cell.angle_gamma   90.00
#
_symmetry.space_group_name_H-M   'P 1'
#
loop_
_entity.id
_entity.type
_entity.pdbx_description
1 polymer ?
#
loop_
_entity_poly.entity_id
_entity_poly.type
_entity_poly.pdbx_seq_one_letter_code
_entity_poly.pdbx_strand_id
1 'polypeptide(L)'
;MKKRSFTLLMSALTISATLIGTSPVAAKTDTDTATEETTDKEETTAKDADSENTDNKETDASKSDTLEDGTYTAEFDTDSGMFHVNEANDGKGTLTVKDGKMTIHVSLASKKIVNLFVGKAEDAQKDGAEILEPTTDTVTYSDGMSEEVYGFDIPVPAIDEEFDVALIGTKGKWYDHKVSVKNPVKSDDTDAKKDDKENKDADSKADDTDKDAKDSKTSEGKTLADLNLEDGDYTMDVTLTGGSGRATIDSPAAINVEGDKATATIVWSSPNYDYMLVDGEKYEPVNKDGNSTFEIPVSVFDAEMEVTADTVAMSEPHEIDYTLNFDSTTAKEAEKTAK
;
A
#
# COMPACT_ATOMS: atom_id res chain seq x y z
N MET A 1 -9.15 -45.61 -0.61
CA MET A 1 -8.10 -46.01 0.35
C MET A 1 -6.98 -46.74 -0.37
N LYS A 2 -5.81 -46.11 -0.51
CA LYS A 2 -4.56 -46.77 -0.90
C LYS A 2 -3.43 -46.05 -0.17
N LYS A 3 -2.94 -46.67 0.90
CA LYS A 3 -1.77 -46.26 1.67
C LYS A 3 -0.52 -46.52 0.83
N ARG A 4 0.40 -45.57 0.75
CA ARG A 4 1.82 -45.83 0.43
C ARG A 4 2.70 -44.88 1.21
N SER A 5 3.29 -45.41 2.28
CA SER A 5 4.46 -44.89 2.97
C SER A 5 5.67 -44.99 2.04
N PHE A 6 6.57 -44.01 2.01
CA PHE A 6 7.94 -44.24 1.55
C PHE A 6 8.97 -43.43 2.34
N THR A 7 9.96 -44.20 2.76
CA THR A 7 11.05 -44.03 3.71
C THR A 7 12.09 -42.97 3.36
N LEU A 8 12.56 -42.32 4.44
CA LEU A 8 13.72 -41.46 4.63
C LEU A 8 15.04 -42.24 4.42
N LEU A 9 16.01 -41.70 3.67
CA LEU A 9 17.33 -42.32 3.50
C LEU A 9 18.44 -41.29 3.79
N MET A 10 18.95 -41.37 5.03
CA MET A 10 20.23 -40.82 5.49
C MET A 10 21.37 -41.65 4.89
N SER A 11 22.39 -40.99 4.34
CA SER A 11 23.68 -41.62 4.04
C SER A 11 24.82 -40.74 4.52
N ALA A 12 25.36 -41.11 5.69
CA ALA A 12 26.65 -40.71 6.18
C ALA A 12 27.76 -41.50 5.46
N LEU A 13 28.86 -40.84 5.12
CA LEU A 13 30.15 -41.49 4.92
C LEU A 13 31.27 -40.54 5.37
N THR A 14 32.09 -41.08 6.27
CA THR A 14 33.13 -40.41 7.05
C THR A 14 34.52 -40.99 6.72
N ILE A 15 35.57 -40.29 7.19
CA ILE A 15 36.97 -40.75 7.47
C ILE A 15 37.91 -40.63 6.24
N SER A 16 39.13 -40.07 6.27
CA SER A 16 40.21 -39.91 7.29
C SER A 16 41.13 -38.73 6.83
N ALA A 17 41.62 -37.80 7.67
CA ALA A 17 42.68 -37.86 8.70
C ALA A 17 44.14 -37.62 8.20
N THR A 18 44.90 -36.89 9.04
CA THR A 18 46.35 -36.56 9.08
C THR A 18 46.79 -35.23 8.41
N LEU A 19 47.24 -34.12 9.04
CA LEU A 19 48.15 -33.70 10.16
C LEU A 19 49.64 -33.48 9.79
N ILE A 20 50.15 -32.26 10.11
CA ILE A 20 51.56 -31.79 10.30
C ILE A 20 52.35 -31.50 8.99
N GLY A 21 53.11 -30.42 8.77
CA GLY A 21 53.55 -29.25 9.56
C GLY A 21 54.70 -28.51 8.82
N THR A 22 54.91 -27.24 9.19
CA THR A 22 56.19 -26.45 9.18
C THR A 22 57.04 -26.28 7.91
N SER A 23 57.23 -25.02 7.48
CA SER A 23 58.30 -24.53 6.58
C SER A 23 59.70 -24.66 7.19
N PRO A 24 60.82 -24.59 6.42
CA PRO A 24 61.42 -23.28 6.06
C PRO A 24 62.32 -23.20 4.78
N VAL A 25 62.57 -21.96 4.33
CA VAL A 25 63.83 -21.35 3.82
C VAL A 25 64.44 -21.63 2.41
N ALA A 26 64.62 -20.49 1.69
CA ALA A 26 65.74 -20.01 0.84
C ALA A 26 66.11 -20.58 -0.56
N ALA A 27 65.92 -19.67 -1.54
CA ALA A 27 66.92 -19.06 -2.45
C ALA A 27 67.35 -19.77 -3.75
N LYS A 28 67.11 -19.09 -4.90
CA LYS A 28 68.10 -18.45 -5.82
C LYS A 28 67.42 -17.98 -7.15
N THR A 29 67.42 -16.66 -7.44
CA THR A 29 68.14 -15.93 -8.53
C THR A 29 67.67 -16.28 -9.96
N ASP A 30 67.31 -15.38 -10.90
CA ASP A 30 67.85 -14.07 -11.27
C ASP A 30 67.01 -13.42 -12.41
N THR A 31 66.90 -12.07 -12.40
CA THR A 31 66.93 -11.12 -13.56
C THR A 31 65.70 -11.07 -14.52
N ASP A 32 65.10 -9.94 -14.94
CA ASP A 32 65.52 -8.53 -15.04
C ASP A 32 64.31 -7.55 -15.27
N THR A 33 64.53 -6.27 -14.93
CA THR A 33 64.03 -5.02 -15.58
C THR A 33 62.53 -4.65 -15.45
N ALA A 34 62.14 -3.76 -14.51
CA ALA A 34 62.08 -2.28 -14.57
C ALA A 34 60.62 -1.80 -14.83
N THR A 35 60.05 -0.73 -14.27
CA THR A 35 60.58 0.46 -13.58
C THR A 35 59.42 1.18 -12.87
N GLU A 36 59.71 1.73 -11.68
CA GLU A 36 59.18 2.98 -11.05
C GLU A 36 57.67 3.12 -10.71
N GLU A 37 57.22 3.75 -9.62
CA GLU A 37 57.84 4.40 -8.44
C GLU A 37 56.71 4.70 -7.42
N THR A 38 57.01 4.46 -6.12
CA THR A 38 56.80 5.30 -4.92
C THR A 38 55.39 5.88 -4.59
N THR A 39 54.90 5.92 -3.34
CA THR A 39 55.58 6.30 -2.09
C THR A 39 54.86 5.74 -0.84
N ASP A 40 55.66 5.30 0.12
CA ASP A 40 55.37 4.81 1.47
C ASP A 40 54.95 5.89 2.49
N LYS A 41 54.51 5.40 3.67
CA LYS A 41 55.12 5.62 5.01
C LYS A 41 54.10 6.12 6.06
N GLU A 42 53.62 5.24 6.97
CA GLU A 42 54.11 5.00 8.37
C GLU A 42 53.60 6.10 9.34
N GLU A 43 53.28 5.92 10.62
CA GLU A 43 53.69 4.97 11.67
C GLU A 43 52.77 5.22 12.91
N THR A 44 52.57 4.19 13.76
CA THR A 44 52.47 4.18 15.25
C THR A 44 51.45 5.10 16.00
N THR A 45 50.86 4.78 17.16
CA THR A 45 51.21 3.92 18.31
C THR A 45 49.97 3.73 19.21
N ALA A 46 49.99 2.67 20.03
CA ALA A 46 48.99 2.21 20.99
C ALA A 46 48.69 3.14 22.20
N LYS A 47 47.57 2.91 22.92
CA LYS A 47 47.53 2.35 24.29
C LYS A 47 46.11 2.20 24.87
N ASP A 48 45.92 1.09 25.60
CA ASP A 48 44.85 0.71 26.55
C ASP A 48 44.22 1.83 27.39
N ALA A 49 42.92 1.67 27.69
CA ALA A 49 42.38 1.81 29.04
C ALA A 49 41.02 1.10 29.19
N ASP A 50 41.04 0.05 30.01
CA ASP A 50 39.92 -0.60 30.69
C ASP A 50 39.29 0.33 31.74
N SER A 51 37.96 0.33 31.86
CA SER A 51 37.23 0.62 33.11
C SER A 51 35.75 0.25 32.97
N GLU A 52 35.36 -0.86 33.57
CA GLU A 52 34.02 -1.03 34.16
C GLU A 52 33.78 0.07 35.22
N ASN A 53 32.53 0.55 35.33
CA ASN A 53 31.69 0.42 36.53
C ASN A 53 30.54 1.45 36.52
N THR A 54 29.31 0.92 36.47
CA THR A 54 28.11 1.30 37.22
C THR A 54 28.05 2.70 37.84
N ASP A 55 27.07 3.51 37.44
CA ASP A 55 26.14 4.05 38.43
C ASP A 55 24.77 4.42 37.87
N ASN A 56 23.79 4.07 38.69
CA ASN A 56 22.36 4.17 38.50
C ASN A 56 21.91 5.62 38.75
N LYS A 57 21.12 6.21 37.85
CA LYS A 57 20.33 7.40 38.19
C LYS A 57 19.02 7.44 37.40
N GLU A 58 18.01 6.80 37.98
CA GLU A 58 16.62 7.24 37.87
C GLU A 58 16.52 8.74 38.19
N THR A 59 15.92 9.51 37.29
CA THR A 59 14.97 10.62 37.53
C THR A 59 14.51 11.07 36.14
N ASP A 60 13.49 10.45 35.54
CA ASP A 60 12.05 10.71 35.70
C ASP A 60 11.62 12.13 35.31
N ALA A 61 10.96 12.25 34.16
CA ALA A 61 9.77 13.08 33.94
C ALA A 61 9.21 12.89 32.51
N SER A 62 8.36 11.86 32.37
CA SER A 62 7.09 11.89 31.63
C SER A 62 7.07 12.29 30.13
N LYS A 63 7.04 11.28 29.27
CA LYS A 63 5.98 11.11 28.26
C LYS A 63 5.88 9.63 27.81
N SER A 64 5.59 8.74 28.75
CA SER A 64 4.89 7.51 28.39
C SER A 64 3.42 7.88 28.40
N ASP A 65 2.87 8.23 27.24
CA ASP A 65 1.42 8.17 27.06
C ASP A 65 1.08 6.68 27.05
N THR A 66 0.93 6.10 28.25
CA THR A 66 0.53 4.71 28.41
C THR A 66 -0.91 4.63 27.94
N LEU A 67 -1.09 4.25 26.68
CA LEU A 67 -2.41 3.98 26.12
C LEU A 67 -3.11 2.95 27.01
N GLU A 68 -4.38 3.19 27.30
CA GLU A 68 -5.21 2.20 27.98
C GLU A 68 -5.37 0.96 27.10
N ASP A 69 -5.70 -0.17 27.71
CA ASP A 69 -6.07 -1.36 26.96
C ASP A 69 -7.25 -1.06 26.02
N GLY A 70 -7.13 -1.49 24.77
CA GLY A 70 -8.09 -1.22 23.72
C GLY A 70 -7.52 -1.32 22.32
N THR A 71 -8.37 -1.03 21.34
CA THR A 71 -8.02 -1.01 19.93
C THR A 71 -8.02 0.44 19.41
N TYR A 72 -7.01 0.74 18.61
CA TYR A 72 -6.74 2.05 18.06
C TYR A 72 -6.41 1.92 16.58
N THR A 73 -6.80 2.91 15.79
CA THR A 73 -6.21 3.14 14.47
C THR A 73 -4.98 4.01 14.67
N ALA A 74 -3.83 3.64 14.10
CA ALA A 74 -2.59 4.39 14.24
C ALA A 74 -1.86 4.48 12.90
N GLU A 75 -1.16 5.59 12.67
CA GLU A 75 -0.30 5.79 11.50
C GLU A 75 0.94 4.91 11.61
N PHE A 76 1.35 4.29 10.51
CA PHE A 76 2.55 3.45 10.43
C PHE A 76 3.49 4.00 9.35
N ASP A 77 4.55 4.67 9.79
CA ASP A 77 5.56 5.26 8.92
C ASP A 77 6.75 4.32 8.73
N THR A 78 7.32 4.32 7.53
CA THR A 78 8.57 3.59 7.23
C THR A 78 9.52 4.44 6.38
N ASP A 79 10.80 4.09 6.41
CA ASP A 79 11.84 4.73 5.60
C ASP A 79 11.93 4.24 4.13
N SER A 80 11.02 3.36 3.70
CA SER A 80 11.10 2.68 2.40
C SER A 80 9.77 2.65 1.67
N GLY A 81 9.73 3.21 0.46
CA GLY A 81 8.56 3.12 -0.41
C GLY A 81 8.23 1.72 -0.94
N MET A 82 9.02 0.69 -0.58
CA MET A 82 8.69 -0.72 -0.87
C MET A 82 8.08 -1.45 0.34
N PHE A 83 8.19 -0.86 1.53
CA PHE A 83 7.66 -1.42 2.77
C PHE A 83 6.68 -0.41 3.33
N HIS A 84 5.44 -0.46 2.86
CA HIS A 84 4.40 0.46 3.28
C HIS A 84 3.08 -0.28 3.47
N VAL A 85 2.22 0.31 4.28
CA VAL A 85 0.83 -0.13 4.44
C VAL A 85 0.13 0.00 3.09
N ASN A 86 -0.76 -0.93 2.79
CA ASN A 86 -1.63 -0.90 1.63
C ASN A 86 -2.34 0.46 1.51
N GLU A 87 -2.45 0.96 0.28
CA GLU A 87 -3.02 2.27 -0.01
C GLU A 87 -4.50 2.38 0.40
N ALA A 88 -5.24 1.26 0.42
CA ALA A 88 -6.63 1.24 0.90
C ALA A 88 -6.76 1.58 2.40
N ASN A 89 -5.69 1.40 3.18
CA ASN A 89 -5.69 1.63 4.62
C ASN A 89 -5.11 3.01 4.99
N ASP A 90 -4.85 3.89 4.01
CA ASP A 90 -4.41 5.28 4.25
C ASP A 90 -3.19 5.39 5.19
N GLY A 91 -2.21 4.50 5.01
CA GLY A 91 -0.99 4.47 5.84
C GLY A 91 -1.20 4.02 7.29
N LYS A 92 -2.39 3.50 7.63
CA LYS A 92 -2.77 3.18 9.02
C LYS A 92 -2.88 1.68 9.27
N GLY A 93 -2.53 1.30 10.49
CA GLY A 93 -2.71 -0.04 11.02
C GLY A 93 -3.68 -0.08 12.20
N THR A 94 -4.02 -1.29 12.62
CA THR A 94 -4.81 -1.53 13.83
C THR A 94 -3.88 -1.83 15.00
N LEU A 95 -3.72 -0.86 15.90
CA LEU A 95 -2.94 -0.98 17.12
C LEU A 95 -3.80 -1.58 18.24
N THR A 96 -3.36 -2.70 18.79
CA THR A 96 -3.97 -3.33 19.96
C THR A 96 -3.06 -3.14 21.17
N VAL A 97 -3.63 -2.58 22.24
CA VAL A 97 -2.97 -2.42 23.54
C VAL A 97 -3.62 -3.37 24.53
N LYS A 98 -2.82 -4.25 25.13
CA LYS A 98 -3.28 -5.20 26.14
C LYS A 98 -2.20 -5.47 27.17
N ASP A 99 -2.53 -5.31 28.45
CA ASP A 99 -1.59 -5.47 29.56
C ASP A 99 -0.31 -4.62 29.38
N GLY A 100 -0.45 -3.43 28.79
CA GLY A 100 0.67 -2.52 28.46
C GLY A 100 1.58 -2.99 27.31
N LYS A 101 1.23 -4.10 26.63
CA LYS A 101 1.90 -4.53 25.40
C LYS A 101 1.14 -4.01 24.19
N MET A 102 1.89 -3.45 23.25
CA MET A 102 1.34 -2.86 22.03
C MET A 102 1.74 -3.72 20.83
N THR A 103 0.78 -4.06 19.99
CA THR A 103 1.00 -4.75 18.72
C THR A 103 0.20 -4.04 17.65
N ILE A 104 0.85 -3.62 16.57
CA ILE A 104 0.18 -3.04 15.41
C ILE A 104 0.04 -4.10 14.32
N HIS A 105 -1.18 -4.27 13.84
CA HIS A 105 -1.48 -5.05 12.66
C HIS A 105 -1.47 -4.14 11.43
N VAL A 106 -0.62 -4.44 10.46
CA VAL A 106 -0.52 -3.69 9.19
C VAL A 106 -0.67 -4.62 8.00
N SER A 107 -1.63 -4.34 7.12
CA SER A 107 -1.75 -4.99 5.82
C SER A 107 -0.86 -4.26 4.81
N LEU A 108 0.06 -4.98 4.16
CA LEU A 108 1.02 -4.39 3.21
C LEU A 108 0.44 -4.29 1.79
N ALA A 109 1.12 -3.56 0.91
CA ALA A 109 0.71 -3.42 -0.49
C ALA A 109 0.96 -4.67 -1.37
N SER A 110 1.65 -5.71 -0.88
CA SER A 110 1.84 -6.95 -1.65
C SER A 110 2.29 -8.16 -0.81
N LYS A 111 2.15 -9.36 -1.38
CA LYS A 111 2.67 -10.63 -0.82
C LYS A 111 4.17 -10.87 -1.04
N LYS A 112 4.96 -9.84 -1.39
CA LYS A 112 6.39 -9.99 -1.71
C LYS A 112 7.30 -10.00 -0.48
N ILE A 113 6.84 -9.44 0.63
CA ILE A 113 7.53 -9.46 1.93
C ILE A 113 7.07 -10.71 2.67
N VAL A 114 7.96 -11.68 2.82
CA VAL A 114 7.62 -13.03 3.27
C VAL A 114 7.64 -13.13 4.79
N ASN A 115 8.57 -12.43 5.46
CA ASN A 115 8.62 -12.37 6.91
C ASN A 115 9.18 -11.03 7.40
N LEU A 116 8.89 -10.70 8.66
CA LEU A 116 9.47 -9.57 9.38
C LEU A 116 10.22 -10.05 10.63
N PHE A 117 11.09 -9.20 11.15
CA PHE A 117 11.76 -9.39 12.43
C PHE A 117 11.92 -8.03 13.12
N VAL A 118 11.53 -7.93 14.39
CA VAL A 118 11.71 -6.69 15.16
C VAL A 118 13.15 -6.64 15.67
N GLY A 119 13.94 -5.76 15.08
CA GLY A 119 15.39 -5.66 15.27
C GLY A 119 16.14 -5.64 13.93
N LYS A 120 17.43 -5.98 13.96
CA LYS A 120 18.29 -5.91 12.78
C LYS A 120 18.30 -7.19 11.95
N ALA A 121 18.58 -7.05 10.66
CA ALA A 121 18.72 -8.09 9.66
C ALA A 121 19.82 -9.11 10.01
N GLU A 122 20.86 -8.67 10.72
CA GLU A 122 21.90 -9.56 11.24
C GLU A 122 21.38 -10.48 12.35
N ASP A 123 20.47 -9.99 13.19
CA ASP A 123 19.89 -10.75 14.29
C ASP A 123 18.80 -11.71 13.78
N ALA A 124 18.05 -11.31 12.75
CA ALA A 124 17.05 -12.15 12.10
C ALA A 124 17.62 -13.47 11.52
N GLN A 125 18.93 -13.52 11.26
CA GLN A 125 19.62 -14.70 10.71
C GLN A 125 20.18 -15.63 11.80
N LYS A 126 20.10 -15.25 13.08
CA LYS A 126 20.63 -16.03 14.21
C LYS A 126 19.61 -17.06 14.68
N ASP A 127 20.12 -18.15 15.25
CA ASP A 127 19.28 -19.18 15.87
C ASP A 127 18.50 -18.58 17.06
N GLY A 128 17.18 -18.80 17.07
CA GLY A 128 16.28 -18.28 18.12
C GLY A 128 15.68 -16.91 17.84
N ALA A 129 15.89 -16.33 16.66
CA ALA A 129 15.19 -15.13 16.23
C ALA A 129 13.67 -15.38 16.16
N GLU A 130 12.89 -14.52 16.81
CA GLU A 130 11.43 -14.53 16.73
C GLU A 130 10.97 -13.89 15.42
N ILE A 131 10.91 -14.71 14.37
CA ILE A 131 10.45 -14.28 13.05
C ILE A 131 8.93 -14.11 13.06
N LEU A 132 8.47 -12.95 12.62
CA LEU A 132 7.05 -12.67 12.41
C LEU A 132 6.62 -13.30 11.08
N GLU A 133 5.63 -14.19 11.16
CA GLU A 133 4.98 -14.79 10.02
C GLU A 133 3.84 -13.90 9.51
N PRO A 134 3.59 -13.87 8.19
CA PRO A 134 2.53 -13.06 7.63
C PRO A 134 1.16 -13.66 7.93
N THR A 135 0.18 -12.80 8.17
CA THR A 135 -1.23 -13.12 7.98
C THR A 135 -1.60 -12.91 6.51
N THR A 136 -2.71 -13.49 6.06
CA THR A 136 -3.30 -13.13 4.77
C THR A 136 -4.52 -12.28 5.02
N ASP A 137 -4.49 -11.06 4.51
CA ASP A 137 -5.56 -10.10 4.70
C ASP A 137 -6.24 -9.85 3.36
N THR A 138 -7.56 -9.74 3.36
CA THR A 138 -8.30 -9.27 2.20
C THR A 138 -8.52 -7.78 2.36
N VAL A 139 -7.83 -7.00 1.54
CA VAL A 139 -7.99 -5.55 1.49
C VAL A 139 -8.95 -5.22 0.37
N THR A 140 -10.03 -4.52 0.70
CA THR A 140 -10.98 -3.98 -0.27
C THR A 140 -10.63 -2.52 -0.50
N TYR A 141 -10.27 -2.20 -1.73
CA TYR A 141 -9.99 -0.84 -2.16
C TYR A 141 -11.29 -0.07 -2.35
N SER A 142 -11.19 1.26 -2.47
CA SER A 142 -12.37 2.05 -2.83
C SER A 142 -12.84 1.77 -4.25
N ASP A 143 -12.07 1.00 -5.04
CA ASP A 143 -12.59 0.45 -6.29
C ASP A 143 -13.52 -0.75 -6.12
N GLY A 144 -13.82 -1.19 -4.89
CA GLY A 144 -14.55 -2.44 -4.68
C GLY A 144 -13.75 -3.69 -5.05
N MET A 145 -12.58 -3.56 -5.68
CA MET A 145 -11.66 -4.67 -5.88
C MET A 145 -11.14 -5.09 -4.51
N SER A 146 -11.05 -6.40 -4.33
CA SER A 146 -10.39 -6.95 -3.16
C SER A 146 -9.16 -7.72 -3.61
N GLU A 147 -8.04 -7.46 -2.98
CA GLU A 147 -6.85 -8.26 -3.16
C GLU A 147 -6.46 -8.92 -1.84
N GLU A 148 -5.89 -10.11 -1.95
CA GLU A 148 -5.24 -10.71 -0.80
C GLU A 148 -3.80 -10.20 -0.72
N VAL A 149 -3.47 -9.58 0.40
CA VAL A 149 -2.12 -9.12 0.74
C VAL A 149 -1.59 -9.86 1.95
N TYR A 150 -0.34 -9.60 2.31
CA TYR A 150 0.19 -10.03 3.58
C TYR A 150 0.06 -8.94 4.62
N GLY A 151 -0.46 -9.33 5.78
CA GLY A 151 -0.46 -8.53 7.00
C GLY A 151 0.59 -9.01 7.98
N PHE A 152 0.95 -8.15 8.92
CA PHE A 152 1.88 -8.50 9.99
C PHE A 152 1.46 -7.88 11.31
N ASP A 153 1.52 -8.69 12.36
CA ASP A 153 1.42 -8.26 13.76
C ASP A 153 2.81 -7.88 14.27
N ILE A 154 3.08 -6.58 14.36
CA ILE A 154 4.39 -6.03 14.73
C ILE A 154 4.32 -5.53 16.18
N PRO A 155 5.10 -6.12 17.11
CA PRO A 155 5.27 -5.57 18.45
C PRO A 155 5.82 -4.14 18.40
N VAL A 156 5.15 -3.22 19.09
CA VAL A 156 5.50 -1.79 19.13
C VAL A 156 6.15 -1.49 20.49
N PRO A 157 7.44 -1.12 20.54
CA PRO A 157 8.12 -0.83 21.80
C PRO A 157 7.64 0.48 22.44
N ALA A 158 7.39 1.52 21.62
CA ALA A 158 6.92 2.84 22.04
C ALA A 158 6.19 3.53 20.88
N ILE A 159 5.23 4.39 21.22
CA ILE A 159 4.53 5.28 20.28
C ILE A 159 5.38 6.53 20.05
N ASP A 160 5.33 7.09 18.85
CA ASP A 160 6.09 8.26 18.40
C ASP A 160 7.62 8.08 18.42
N GLU A 161 8.11 6.85 18.56
CA GLU A 161 9.53 6.51 18.51
C GLU A 161 9.83 5.58 17.33
N GLU A 162 10.98 5.79 16.69
CA GLU A 162 11.46 4.90 15.64
C GLU A 162 12.10 3.64 16.22
N PHE A 163 11.82 2.49 15.61
CA PHE A 163 12.46 1.23 15.94
C PHE A 163 12.87 0.46 14.68
N ASP A 164 13.85 -0.43 14.83
CA ASP A 164 14.39 -1.21 13.73
C ASP A 164 13.47 -2.41 13.44
N VAL A 165 13.12 -2.61 12.18
CA VAL A 165 12.43 -3.79 11.65
C VAL A 165 13.18 -4.28 10.43
N ALA A 166 13.57 -5.55 10.45
CA ALA A 166 14.13 -6.20 9.30
C ALA A 166 13.05 -6.94 8.52
N LEU A 167 13.12 -6.89 7.19
CA LEU A 167 12.22 -7.63 6.30
C LEU A 167 12.99 -8.56 5.39
N ILE A 168 12.37 -9.68 5.03
CA ILE A 168 12.87 -10.61 4.00
C ILE A 168 11.83 -10.78 2.92
N GLY A 169 12.24 -10.50 1.68
CA GLY A 169 11.41 -10.76 0.51
C GLY A 169 11.65 -12.14 -0.10
N THR A 170 10.99 -12.43 -1.21
CA THR A 170 11.14 -13.68 -1.97
C THR A 170 12.55 -13.98 -2.47
N LYS A 171 13.45 -12.99 -2.44
CA LYS A 171 14.88 -13.15 -2.80
C LYS A 171 15.76 -13.69 -1.67
N GLY A 172 15.21 -13.89 -0.46
CA GLY A 172 15.92 -14.52 0.64
C GLY A 172 16.97 -13.64 1.33
N LYS A 173 17.00 -12.33 1.07
CA LYS A 173 17.91 -11.38 1.73
C LYS A 173 17.12 -10.51 2.70
N TRP A 174 17.67 -10.36 3.90
CA TRP A 174 17.16 -9.44 4.92
C TRP A 174 17.61 -8.00 4.68
N TYR A 175 16.73 -7.05 4.95
CA TYR A 175 16.98 -5.61 4.82
C TYR A 175 16.47 -4.89 6.08
N ASP A 176 17.30 -4.01 6.62
CA ASP A 176 16.95 -3.16 7.75
C ASP A 176 16.11 -1.97 7.30
N HIS A 177 15.07 -1.67 8.08
CA HIS A 177 14.22 -0.50 7.92
C HIS A 177 13.93 0.12 9.27
N LYS A 178 13.71 1.43 9.27
CA LYS A 178 13.15 2.16 10.41
C LYS A 178 11.66 2.35 10.23
N VAL A 179 10.92 2.06 11.30
CA VAL A 179 9.48 2.27 11.35
C VAL A 179 9.08 3.01 12.61
N SER A 180 7.94 3.70 12.57
CA SER A 180 7.35 4.33 13.76
C SER A 180 5.83 4.24 13.71
N VAL A 181 5.22 4.16 14.88
CA VAL A 181 3.76 4.19 15.04
C VAL A 181 3.37 5.49 15.70
N LYS A 182 2.45 6.24 15.09
CA LYS A 182 2.07 7.59 15.53
C LYS A 182 0.56 7.78 15.59
N ASN A 183 0.16 8.84 16.27
CA ASN A 183 -1.21 9.37 16.27
C ASN A 183 -2.30 8.28 16.51
N PRO A 184 -2.22 7.51 17.61
CA PRO A 184 -3.22 6.48 17.90
C PRO A 184 -4.58 7.13 18.22
N VAL A 185 -5.59 6.79 17.43
CA VAL A 185 -6.99 7.20 17.61
C VAL A 185 -7.79 5.99 18.08
N LYS A 186 -8.42 6.10 19.26
CA LYS A 186 -9.21 5.00 19.82
C LYS A 186 -10.38 4.67 18.89
N SER A 187 -10.52 3.39 18.54
CA SER A 187 -11.64 2.91 17.74
C SER A 187 -12.79 2.53 18.69
N ASP A 188 -14.00 3.01 18.41
CA ASP A 188 -15.20 2.53 19.12
C ASP A 188 -15.55 1.14 18.56
N ASP A 189 -15.50 0.09 19.39
CA ASP A 189 -15.67 -1.36 19.15
C ASP A 189 -16.92 -1.81 18.32
N THR A 190 -17.19 -1.20 17.16
CA THR A 190 -18.40 -1.44 16.36
C THR A 190 -18.16 -2.20 15.07
N ASP A 191 -16.90 -2.40 14.65
CA ASP A 191 -16.56 -3.09 13.38
C ASP A 191 -15.85 -4.45 13.53
N ALA A 192 -15.84 -5.03 14.74
CA ALA A 192 -15.32 -6.37 14.95
C ALA A 192 -16.39 -7.45 14.69
N LYS A 193 -16.80 -7.65 13.44
CA LYS A 193 -17.29 -8.96 12.96
C LYS A 193 -17.31 -9.12 11.43
N LYS A 194 -16.14 -9.34 10.83
CA LYS A 194 -16.06 -10.06 9.55
C LYS A 194 -15.77 -11.54 9.85
N ASP A 195 -16.77 -12.23 10.42
CA ASP A 195 -16.75 -13.68 10.56
C ASP A 195 -17.58 -14.31 9.44
N ASP A 196 -16.94 -15.25 8.75
CA ASP A 196 -17.51 -16.27 7.87
C ASP A 196 -18.93 -16.71 8.26
N LYS A 197 -19.86 -16.64 7.29
CA LYS A 197 -20.85 -17.71 7.11
C LYS A 197 -21.54 -17.73 5.74
N GLU A 198 -21.09 -18.68 4.93
CA GLU A 198 -21.90 -19.75 4.36
C GLU A 198 -23.28 -19.37 3.76
N ASN A 199 -23.24 -19.30 2.44
CA ASN A 199 -24.32 -19.49 1.48
C ASN A 199 -25.44 -20.44 1.96
N LYS A 200 -26.69 -19.95 1.99
CA LYS A 200 -27.87 -20.79 1.76
C LYS A 200 -29.05 -19.98 1.24
N ASP A 201 -29.41 -20.28 -0.01
CA ASP A 201 -30.64 -19.90 -0.68
C ASP A 201 -31.90 -20.06 0.18
N ALA A 202 -32.79 -19.06 0.14
CA ALA A 202 -34.23 -19.26 -0.02
C ALA A 202 -34.95 -17.91 -0.19
N ASP A 203 -35.29 -17.60 -1.44
CA ASP A 203 -36.54 -17.01 -1.92
C ASP A 203 -37.55 -16.53 -0.85
N SER A 204 -37.81 -15.22 -0.80
CA SER A 204 -39.15 -14.65 -0.64
C SER A 204 -39.21 -13.19 -1.08
N LYS A 205 -39.94 -13.02 -2.17
CA LYS A 205 -40.45 -11.81 -2.83
C LYS A 205 -41.32 -10.90 -1.94
N ALA A 206 -41.33 -9.61 -2.33
CA ALA A 206 -42.28 -8.53 -2.05
C ALA A 206 -42.07 -7.76 -0.72
N ASP A 207 -42.23 -6.44 -0.63
CA ASP A 207 -42.48 -5.33 -1.57
C ASP A 207 -42.36 -4.04 -0.75
N ASP A 208 -41.96 -2.98 -1.43
CA ASP A 208 -42.22 -1.57 -1.17
C ASP A 208 -41.71 -0.82 0.08
N THR A 209 -41.06 0.30 -0.26
CA THR A 209 -40.96 1.58 0.45
C THR A 209 -40.46 1.62 1.90
N ASP A 210 -39.21 2.05 2.07
CA ASP A 210 -39.03 3.36 2.71
C ASP A 210 -37.80 4.12 2.18
N LYS A 211 -38.03 5.40 1.99
CA LYS A 211 -37.18 6.35 1.29
C LYS A 211 -36.77 7.38 2.33
N ASP A 212 -35.65 7.16 3.00
CA ASP A 212 -35.11 8.14 3.94
C ASP A 212 -33.61 8.36 3.73
N ALA A 213 -33.36 9.45 3.00
CA ALA A 213 -32.41 10.50 3.30
C ALA A 213 -31.04 10.07 3.84
N LYS A 214 -30.13 9.73 2.92
CA LYS A 214 -28.69 9.97 3.14
C LYS A 214 -28.43 11.44 2.87
N ASP A 215 -28.58 12.24 3.91
CA ASP A 215 -28.20 13.66 3.95
C ASP A 215 -26.67 13.72 3.81
N SER A 216 -26.20 13.71 2.55
CA SER A 216 -24.81 13.94 2.20
C SER A 216 -24.55 15.43 2.40
N LYS A 217 -23.50 15.72 3.15
CA LYS A 217 -23.07 17.07 3.48
C LYS A 217 -22.46 17.71 2.23
N THR A 218 -23.31 18.13 1.30
CA THR A 218 -22.97 18.71 0.00
C THR A 218 -22.33 20.08 0.20
N SER A 219 -21.06 20.24 -0.21
CA SER A 219 -20.56 21.56 -0.61
C SER A 219 -21.39 22.01 -1.82
N GLU A 220 -22.06 23.15 -1.74
CA GLU A 220 -22.91 23.68 -2.82
C GLU A 220 -22.08 23.86 -4.11
N GLY A 221 -22.12 22.86 -5.00
CA GLY A 221 -21.53 22.92 -6.33
C GLY A 221 -22.34 23.83 -7.26
N LYS A 222 -21.77 24.16 -8.42
CA LYS A 222 -22.43 24.97 -9.46
C LYS A 222 -23.21 24.09 -10.42
N THR A 223 -24.32 24.61 -10.92
CA THR A 223 -25.06 24.04 -12.04
C THR A 223 -24.59 24.64 -13.36
N LEU A 224 -24.96 24.04 -14.50
CA LEU A 224 -24.68 24.62 -15.81
C LEU A 224 -25.25 26.05 -15.95
N ALA A 225 -26.42 26.31 -15.38
CA ALA A 225 -27.05 27.62 -15.40
C ALA A 225 -26.20 28.69 -14.67
N ASP A 226 -25.47 28.30 -13.62
CA ASP A 226 -24.57 29.20 -12.88
C ASP A 226 -23.32 29.57 -13.70
N LEU A 227 -22.93 28.74 -14.67
CA LEU A 227 -21.79 29.01 -15.55
C LEU A 227 -22.14 29.97 -16.69
N ASN A 228 -23.43 30.07 -17.06
CA ASN A 228 -23.92 30.94 -18.12
C ASN A 228 -23.10 30.78 -19.43
N LEU A 229 -22.83 29.53 -19.80
CA LEU A 229 -22.18 29.15 -21.06
C LEU A 229 -23.22 29.13 -22.19
N GLU A 230 -22.78 29.45 -23.41
CA GLU A 230 -23.60 29.30 -24.61
C GLU A 230 -23.48 27.85 -25.13
N ASP A 231 -24.38 27.45 -26.03
CA ASP A 231 -24.28 26.15 -26.71
C ASP A 231 -22.95 26.07 -27.47
N GLY A 232 -22.18 25.02 -27.22
CA GLY A 232 -20.85 24.88 -27.81
C GLY A 232 -20.01 23.75 -27.22
N ASP A 233 -18.83 23.59 -27.81
CA ASP A 233 -17.83 22.64 -27.36
C ASP A 233 -16.80 23.36 -26.50
N TYR A 234 -16.55 22.81 -25.32
CA TYR A 234 -15.64 23.31 -24.31
C TYR A 234 -14.67 22.22 -23.87
N THR A 235 -13.60 22.62 -23.18
CA THR A 235 -12.76 21.73 -22.39
C THR A 235 -12.73 22.24 -20.96
N MET A 236 -12.74 21.31 -20.00
CA MET A 236 -12.61 21.60 -18.57
C MET A 236 -11.69 20.57 -17.92
N ASP A 237 -10.84 21.03 -17.01
CA ASP A 237 -10.05 20.14 -16.17
C ASP A 237 -11.01 19.29 -15.32
N VAL A 238 -10.83 17.98 -15.39
CA VAL A 238 -11.57 17.02 -14.59
C VAL A 238 -10.60 16.31 -13.65
N THR A 239 -11.03 16.10 -12.41
CA THR A 239 -10.33 15.27 -11.44
C THR A 239 -11.15 14.03 -11.15
N LEU A 240 -10.51 12.87 -11.21
CA LEU A 240 -11.06 11.59 -10.76
C LEU A 240 -10.50 11.27 -9.38
N THR A 241 -11.37 10.98 -8.43
CA THR A 241 -10.99 10.41 -7.12
C THR A 241 -11.82 9.15 -6.87
N GLY A 242 -11.41 8.37 -5.87
CA GLY A 242 -11.95 7.04 -5.62
C GLY A 242 -11.14 5.95 -6.33
N GLY A 243 -11.67 4.73 -6.29
CA GLY A 243 -10.96 3.55 -6.76
C GLY A 243 -9.71 3.14 -5.96
N SER A 244 -8.82 2.33 -6.55
CA SER A 244 -7.48 2.05 -5.98
C SER A 244 -6.47 3.19 -6.20
N GLY A 245 -6.87 4.33 -6.77
CA GLY A 245 -5.97 5.41 -7.19
C GLY A 245 -5.09 5.06 -8.40
N ARG A 246 -5.24 3.86 -8.96
CA ARG A 246 -4.49 3.38 -10.14
C ARG A 246 -5.14 3.78 -11.45
N ALA A 247 -6.45 3.98 -11.44
CA ALA A 247 -7.19 4.42 -12.60
C ALA A 247 -7.08 5.94 -12.75
N THR A 248 -6.83 6.37 -13.98
CA THR A 248 -6.88 7.79 -14.36
C THR A 248 -7.78 7.98 -15.57
N ILE A 249 -8.25 9.21 -15.75
CA ILE A 249 -8.94 9.69 -16.95
C ILE A 249 -8.13 10.82 -17.59
N ASP A 250 -8.35 11.05 -18.88
CA ASP A 250 -7.76 12.21 -19.56
C ASP A 250 -8.35 13.51 -19.01
N SER A 251 -7.47 14.49 -18.81
CA SER A 251 -7.82 15.83 -18.35
C SER A 251 -6.96 16.85 -19.13
N PRO A 252 -7.55 17.92 -19.68
CA PRO A 252 -8.96 18.30 -19.60
C PRO A 252 -9.90 17.38 -20.39
N ALA A 253 -11.13 17.21 -19.90
CA ALA A 253 -12.21 16.52 -20.60
C ALA A 253 -12.92 17.46 -21.58
N ALA A 254 -13.42 16.89 -22.69
CA ALA A 254 -14.29 17.63 -23.61
C ALA A 254 -15.71 17.70 -23.02
N ILE A 255 -16.30 18.89 -23.05
CA ILE A 255 -17.64 19.19 -22.55
C ILE A 255 -18.45 19.78 -23.70
N ASN A 256 -19.56 19.14 -24.06
CA ASN A 256 -20.51 19.68 -25.02
C ASN A 256 -21.73 20.24 -24.28
N VAL A 257 -22.03 21.52 -24.53
CA VAL A 257 -23.19 22.23 -23.96
C VAL A 257 -24.23 22.39 -25.06
N GLU A 258 -25.43 21.85 -24.83
CA GLU A 258 -26.59 21.97 -25.72
C GLU A 258 -27.85 22.30 -24.89
N GLY A 259 -28.28 23.56 -24.97
CA GLY A 259 -29.37 24.10 -24.14
C GLY A 259 -29.02 24.02 -22.65
N ASP A 260 -29.89 23.38 -21.89
CA ASP A 260 -29.73 23.22 -20.44
C ASP A 260 -28.98 21.93 -20.05
N LYS A 261 -28.27 21.30 -21.00
CA LYS A 261 -27.54 20.04 -20.78
C LYS A 261 -26.06 20.18 -21.09
N ALA A 262 -25.24 19.65 -20.20
CA ALA A 262 -23.81 19.47 -20.42
C ALA A 262 -23.49 17.97 -20.46
N THR A 263 -22.72 17.56 -21.47
CA THR A 263 -22.25 16.18 -21.65
C THR A 263 -20.73 16.18 -21.65
N ALA A 264 -20.10 15.36 -20.81
CA ALA A 264 -18.66 15.19 -20.75
C ALA A 264 -18.21 13.92 -21.48
N THR A 265 -17.15 14.04 -22.27
CA THR A 265 -16.43 12.89 -22.83
C THR A 265 -15.33 12.46 -21.85
N ILE A 266 -15.51 11.30 -21.24
CA ILE A 266 -14.58 10.71 -20.26
C ILE A 266 -13.78 9.60 -20.94
N VAL A 267 -12.47 9.81 -21.10
CA VAL A 267 -11.54 8.81 -21.65
C VAL A 267 -10.76 8.19 -20.50
N TRP A 268 -10.94 6.88 -20.27
CA TRP A 268 -10.19 6.16 -19.25
C TRP A 268 -8.76 5.86 -19.70
N SER A 269 -7.89 5.53 -18.75
CA SER A 269 -6.53 5.04 -19.01
C SER A 269 -6.45 3.57 -19.48
N SER A 270 -7.60 2.88 -19.54
CA SER A 270 -7.71 1.45 -19.85
C SER A 270 -8.86 1.18 -20.82
N PRO A 271 -8.73 0.19 -21.73
CA PRO A 271 -9.80 -0.26 -22.62
C PRO A 271 -10.81 -1.21 -21.96
N ASN A 272 -10.61 -1.56 -20.69
CA ASN A 272 -11.35 -2.63 -20.04
C ASN A 272 -12.55 -2.15 -19.19
N TYR A 273 -13.05 -0.93 -19.44
CA TYR A 273 -14.28 -0.45 -18.83
C TYR A 273 -15.47 -0.69 -19.76
N ASP A 274 -16.50 -1.36 -19.25
CA ASP A 274 -17.63 -1.83 -20.05
C ASP A 274 -18.85 -0.91 -20.00
N TYR A 275 -19.10 -0.27 -18.84
CA TYR A 275 -20.14 0.74 -18.68
C TYR A 275 -19.84 1.68 -17.51
N MET A 276 -20.50 2.84 -17.52
CA MET A 276 -20.59 3.74 -16.38
C MET A 276 -22.04 3.86 -15.92
N LEU A 277 -22.26 4.06 -14.62
CA LEU A 277 -23.54 4.45 -14.04
C LEU A 277 -23.41 5.89 -13.53
N VAL A 278 -24.32 6.76 -13.94
CA VAL A 278 -24.46 8.12 -13.41
C VAL A 278 -25.89 8.28 -12.95
N ASP A 279 -26.09 8.60 -11.67
CA ASP A 279 -27.42 8.64 -11.04
C ASP A 279 -28.27 7.36 -11.28
N GLY A 280 -27.59 6.20 -11.41
CA GLY A 280 -28.21 4.91 -11.71
C GLY A 280 -28.58 4.67 -13.18
N GLU A 281 -28.32 5.62 -14.08
CA GLU A 281 -28.47 5.45 -15.53
C GLU A 281 -27.19 4.89 -16.15
N LYS A 282 -27.32 3.88 -17.02
CA LYS A 282 -26.19 3.16 -17.64
C LYS A 282 -25.75 3.81 -18.96
N TYR A 283 -24.45 4.07 -19.06
CA TYR A 283 -23.76 4.60 -20.24
C TYR A 283 -22.74 3.58 -20.76
N GLU A 284 -22.82 3.26 -22.04
CA GLU A 284 -21.89 2.35 -22.74
C GLU A 284 -20.81 3.14 -23.48
N PRO A 285 -19.62 2.55 -23.73
CA PRO A 285 -18.54 3.27 -24.37
C PRO A 285 -18.90 3.62 -25.83
N VAL A 286 -18.52 4.84 -26.26
CA VAL A 286 -18.81 5.35 -27.61
C VAL A 286 -17.80 4.88 -28.65
N ASN A 287 -16.66 4.32 -28.22
CA ASN A 287 -15.61 3.80 -29.07
C ASN A 287 -15.51 2.26 -29.03
N LYS A 288 -14.94 1.67 -30.07
CA LYS A 288 -14.69 0.22 -30.19
C LYS A 288 -13.23 -0.17 -30.07
N ASP A 289 -12.34 0.80 -30.29
CA ASP A 289 -10.89 0.63 -30.31
C ASP A 289 -10.25 1.70 -29.42
N GLY A 290 -9.13 1.37 -28.77
CA GLY A 290 -8.45 2.26 -27.82
C GLY A 290 -9.03 2.17 -26.41
N ASN A 291 -8.68 3.14 -25.56
CA ASN A 291 -9.18 3.15 -24.19
C ASN A 291 -10.68 3.47 -24.12
N SER A 292 -11.37 2.93 -23.12
CA SER A 292 -12.81 3.11 -22.98
C SER A 292 -13.16 4.59 -22.85
N THR A 293 -14.04 5.07 -23.73
CA THR A 293 -14.50 6.46 -23.78
C THR A 293 -16.01 6.50 -23.60
N PHE A 294 -16.48 7.32 -22.67
CA PHE A 294 -17.90 7.47 -22.35
C PHE A 294 -18.36 8.90 -22.57
N GLU A 295 -19.63 9.07 -22.93
CA GLU A 295 -20.30 10.36 -22.92
C GLU A 295 -21.36 10.33 -21.81
N ILE A 296 -21.16 11.15 -20.77
CA ILE A 296 -22.02 11.16 -19.57
C ILE A 296 -22.56 12.57 -19.29
N PRO A 297 -23.76 12.72 -18.73
CA PRO A 297 -24.25 14.03 -18.32
C PRO A 297 -23.44 14.57 -17.13
N VAL A 298 -23.26 15.89 -17.10
CA VAL A 298 -22.67 16.60 -15.96
C VAL A 298 -23.79 17.24 -15.15
N SER A 299 -24.02 16.73 -13.95
CA SER A 299 -25.07 17.24 -13.05
C SER A 299 -24.58 18.39 -12.15
N VAL A 300 -23.28 18.45 -11.86
CA VAL A 300 -22.67 19.44 -10.99
C VAL A 300 -21.23 19.78 -11.40
N PHE A 301 -20.84 21.04 -11.21
CA PHE A 301 -19.48 21.56 -11.39
C PHE A 301 -18.92 22.06 -10.07
N ASP A 302 -17.60 22.10 -9.94
CA ASP A 302 -16.87 22.51 -8.72
C ASP A 302 -17.25 21.73 -7.45
N ALA A 303 -17.86 20.54 -7.61
CA ALA A 303 -18.20 19.63 -6.53
C ALA A 303 -18.07 18.17 -7.02
N GLU A 304 -18.07 17.26 -6.06
CA GLU A 304 -17.96 15.83 -6.33
C GLU A 304 -19.26 15.27 -6.92
N MET A 305 -19.15 14.70 -8.11
CA MET A 305 -20.21 13.96 -8.81
C MET A 305 -19.91 12.46 -8.69
N GLU A 306 -20.77 11.72 -7.99
CA GLU A 306 -20.65 10.28 -7.83
C GLU A 306 -20.94 9.55 -9.15
N VAL A 307 -20.06 8.62 -9.53
CA VAL A 307 -20.24 7.74 -10.69
C VAL A 307 -19.75 6.34 -10.34
N THR A 308 -20.36 5.32 -10.94
CA THR A 308 -19.86 3.93 -10.85
C THR A 308 -19.34 3.50 -12.21
N ALA A 309 -18.22 2.79 -12.29
CA ALA A 309 -17.70 2.26 -13.55
C ALA A 309 -17.38 0.77 -13.43
N ASP A 310 -17.83 -0.02 -14.41
CA ASP A 310 -17.59 -1.46 -14.45
C ASP A 310 -16.32 -1.79 -15.23
N THR A 311 -15.46 -2.63 -14.65
CA THR A 311 -14.23 -3.11 -15.29
C THR A 311 -14.16 -4.63 -15.33
N VAL A 312 -13.73 -5.16 -16.48
CA VAL A 312 -13.50 -6.60 -16.70
C VAL A 312 -12.02 -6.97 -16.76
N ALA A 313 -11.14 -6.04 -16.42
CA ALA A 313 -9.69 -6.23 -16.49
C ALA A 313 -9.16 -7.42 -15.65
N MET A 314 -9.97 -7.96 -14.72
CA MET A 314 -9.57 -9.00 -13.77
C MET A 314 -10.29 -10.35 -13.95
N SER A 315 -10.87 -10.60 -15.14
CA SER A 315 -11.62 -11.84 -15.48
C SER A 315 -13.00 -12.00 -14.83
N GLU A 316 -13.33 -11.17 -13.83
CA GLU A 316 -14.67 -10.98 -13.29
C GLU A 316 -15.04 -9.49 -13.40
N PRO A 317 -16.29 -9.12 -13.73
CA PRO A 317 -16.76 -7.73 -13.73
C PRO A 317 -16.80 -7.16 -12.31
N HIS A 318 -16.33 -5.92 -12.15
CA HIS A 318 -16.40 -5.18 -10.90
C HIS A 318 -16.95 -3.78 -11.14
N GLU A 319 -18.05 -3.46 -10.48
CA GLU A 319 -18.58 -2.10 -10.38
C GLU A 319 -17.80 -1.32 -9.32
N ILE A 320 -17.24 -0.20 -9.73
CA ILE A 320 -16.35 0.62 -8.93
C ILE A 320 -16.95 2.02 -8.72
N ASP A 321 -17.07 2.48 -7.48
CA ASP A 321 -17.46 3.86 -7.19
C ASP A 321 -16.28 4.85 -7.30
N TYR A 322 -16.53 5.94 -8.00
CA TYR A 322 -15.62 7.07 -8.19
C TYR A 322 -16.36 8.39 -7.93
N THR A 323 -15.59 9.47 -7.78
CA THR A 323 -16.14 10.82 -7.91
C THR A 323 -15.38 11.61 -8.97
N LEU A 324 -16.13 12.39 -9.74
CA LEU A 324 -15.63 13.32 -10.75
C LEU A 324 -15.85 14.75 -10.26
N ASN A 325 -14.85 15.60 -10.40
CA ASN A 325 -14.98 17.03 -10.17
C ASN A 325 -14.52 17.80 -11.41
N PHE A 326 -15.44 18.57 -12.00
CA PHE A 326 -15.17 19.44 -13.14
C PHE A 326 -14.88 20.86 -12.65
N ASP A 327 -13.66 21.34 -12.87
CA ASP A 327 -13.27 22.69 -12.49
C ASP A 327 -13.77 23.69 -13.54
N SER A 328 -14.87 24.36 -13.23
CA SER A 328 -15.51 25.33 -14.12
C SER A 328 -14.63 26.56 -14.40
N THR A 329 -13.63 26.86 -13.57
CA THR A 329 -12.72 28.00 -13.77
C THR A 329 -11.74 27.77 -14.91
N THR A 330 -11.58 26.51 -15.33
CA THR A 330 -10.68 26.09 -16.42
C THR A 330 -11.37 26.02 -17.78
N ALA A 331 -12.69 26.28 -17.81
CA ALA A 331 -13.51 26.23 -19.01
C ALA A 331 -12.92 27.06 -20.16
N LYS A 332 -12.68 26.39 -21.29
CA LYS A 332 -12.19 27.01 -22.54
C LYS A 332 -13.00 26.49 -23.70
N GLU A 333 -13.37 27.35 -24.64
CA GLU A 333 -13.93 26.89 -25.91
C GLU A 333 -12.94 25.95 -26.61
N ALA A 334 -13.42 24.80 -27.04
CA ALA A 334 -12.61 23.84 -27.77
C ALA A 334 -12.20 24.47 -29.12
N GLU A 335 -10.90 24.36 -29.47
CA GLU A 335 -10.45 24.82 -30.77
C GLU A 335 -11.17 24.04 -31.87
N LYS A 336 -11.99 24.73 -32.66
CA LYS A 336 -12.58 24.16 -33.88
C LYS A 336 -11.44 23.74 -34.79
N THR A 337 -11.09 22.45 -34.77
CA THR A 337 -10.24 21.87 -35.79
C THR A 337 -11.03 21.92 -37.09
N ALA A 338 -10.77 22.95 -37.89
CA ALA A 338 -11.29 23.07 -39.23
C ALA A 338 -10.88 21.81 -40.00
N LYS A 339 -11.86 20.95 -40.25
CA LYS A 339 -11.73 19.72 -41.02
C LYS A 339 -11.55 20.02 -42.51
#